data_AF-A0A6G8G1Z7-F1
#
_entry.id   AF-A0A6G8G1Z7-F1
#
_cell.length_a   1.000
_cell.length_b   1.000
_cell.length_c   1.000
_cell.angle_alpha   90.00
_cell.angle_beta   90.00
_cell.angle_gamma   90.00
#
_symmetry.space_group_name_H-M   'P 1'
#
loop_
_entity.id
_entity.type
_entity.pdbx_description
1 polymer ?
#
loop_
_entity_poly.entity_id
_entity_poly.type
_entity_poly.pdbx_seq_one_letter_code
_entity_poly.pdbx_strand_id
1 'polypeptide(L)'
;MPARTPRPDRPALTRERIVSEAVALADGSGVAALSMRALAGRLGVEAMSLYHHVPHKDAVLDAMVDAVFAEFHTPVPGRSWREELRRRSVVGRETLLRHRWAVGLMDSSRSPGPEAVAHHDAVLGCLRTAGFSLAATGHAFALVDAHLYGFMLQELALPFDDQAELAVIESEIVDEATAAAFPHFTEFAREHALRPGWSFGAEFEVTLDLVLDAVAGLVDEPAASAAGSPPGPPPPIEVTVPVLGVDGCRAGWVGALLEPGAPRPRVVVAPTIVELVEAVRESTDVRVVGIDIPIGLPDSTTRQADALARQALPGKASSVFTTLTRAAYGAEDRAAADAVNRSLSGQGVGAQAFALRDKILEVDAWVRSRPTVEVLEVHPEVSFATMAGAPLRPGKKTPDGRAARLEALAAAGVPRPSVLEGRGYAADDVLDACAVAWTAARRTAGLSRRLPDPPEVFSDGIPATIHA
;
A
#
# COMPACT_ATOMS: atom_id res chain seq x y z
N MET A 1 -8.22 -49.68 -59.76
CA MET A 1 -8.34 -48.40 -59.03
C MET A 1 -7.07 -48.18 -58.24
N PRO A 2 -6.39 -47.02 -58.32
CA PRO A 2 -5.17 -46.82 -57.56
C PRO A 2 -5.52 -46.61 -56.07
N ALA A 3 -4.75 -47.26 -55.20
CA ALA A 3 -4.89 -47.20 -53.76
C ALA A 3 -4.58 -45.79 -53.23
N ARG A 4 -5.45 -45.24 -52.39
CA ARG A 4 -5.23 -43.98 -51.66
C ARG A 4 -4.08 -44.18 -50.68
N THR A 5 -2.98 -43.47 -50.89
CA THR A 5 -1.92 -43.27 -49.90
C THR A 5 -2.51 -42.63 -48.63
N PRO A 6 -2.16 -43.09 -47.42
CA PRO A 6 -2.62 -42.45 -46.19
C PRO A 6 -2.08 -41.02 -46.11
N ARG A 7 -2.95 -40.04 -45.89
CA ARG A 7 -2.49 -38.69 -45.51
C ARG A 7 -1.78 -38.82 -44.16
N PRO A 8 -0.62 -38.18 -43.95
CA PRO A 8 -0.01 -38.12 -42.64
C PRO A 8 -1.03 -37.53 -41.65
N ASP A 9 -1.23 -38.23 -40.53
CA ASP A 9 -2.13 -37.78 -39.46
C ASP A 9 -1.69 -36.39 -39.03
N ARG A 10 -2.52 -35.38 -39.30
CA ARG A 10 -2.26 -34.04 -38.79
C ARG A 10 -2.39 -34.13 -37.27
N PRO A 11 -1.37 -33.71 -36.50
CA PRO A 11 -1.46 -33.73 -35.05
C PRO A 11 -2.72 -33.00 -34.61
N ALA A 12 -3.35 -33.50 -33.55
CA ALA A 12 -4.57 -32.89 -33.02
C ALA A 12 -4.30 -31.43 -32.60
N LEU A 13 -5.32 -30.59 -32.72
CA LEU A 13 -5.27 -29.22 -32.23
C LEU A 13 -5.44 -29.25 -30.70
N THR A 14 -4.47 -28.71 -29.97
CA THR A 14 -4.52 -28.58 -28.51
C THR A 14 -4.19 -27.15 -28.11
N ARG A 15 -4.54 -26.76 -26.88
CA ARG A 15 -4.25 -25.41 -26.36
C ARG A 15 -2.74 -25.15 -26.34
N GLU A 16 -1.95 -26.14 -25.94
CA GLU A 16 -0.49 -26.06 -25.85
C GLU A 16 0.13 -25.81 -27.22
N ARG A 17 -0.35 -26.51 -28.25
CA ARG A 17 0.13 -26.32 -29.63
C ARG A 17 -0.26 -24.96 -30.21
N ILE A 18 -1.45 -24.45 -29.86
CA ILE A 18 -1.87 -23.09 -30.24
C ILE A 18 -0.94 -22.05 -29.61
N VAL A 19 -0.64 -22.18 -28.33
CA VAL A 19 0.25 -21.26 -27.60
C VAL A 19 1.67 -21.31 -28.15
N SER A 20 2.23 -22.52 -28.37
CA SER A 20 3.58 -22.69 -28.91
C SER A 20 3.75 -22.05 -30.30
N GLU A 21 2.79 -22.22 -31.21
CA GLU A 21 2.84 -21.56 -32.53
C GLU A 21 2.64 -20.04 -32.44
N ALA A 22 1.87 -19.56 -31.45
CA ALA A 22 1.69 -18.14 -31.23
C ALA A 22 2.98 -17.48 -30.71
N VAL A 23 3.68 -18.14 -29.77
CA VAL A 23 5.02 -17.74 -29.30
C VAL A 23 6.00 -17.71 -30.48
N ALA A 24 6.10 -18.79 -31.25
CA ALA A 24 7.02 -18.86 -32.39
C ALA A 24 6.73 -17.80 -33.48
N LEU A 25 5.46 -17.44 -33.68
CA LEU A 25 5.08 -16.34 -34.57
C LEU A 25 5.50 -14.98 -34.01
N ALA A 26 5.29 -14.75 -32.71
CA ALA A 26 5.66 -13.51 -32.06
C ALA A 26 7.19 -13.33 -31.96
N ASP A 27 7.96 -14.40 -31.77
CA ASP A 27 9.43 -14.36 -31.77
C ASP A 27 10.00 -13.96 -33.15
N GLY A 28 9.41 -14.46 -34.23
CA GLY A 28 9.90 -14.20 -35.58
C GLY A 28 9.40 -12.90 -36.22
N SER A 29 8.18 -12.47 -35.90
CA SER A 29 7.53 -11.33 -36.57
C SER A 29 7.03 -10.23 -35.61
N GLY A 30 7.25 -10.39 -34.31
CA GLY A 30 6.71 -9.52 -33.28
C GLY A 30 5.23 -9.78 -32.96
N VAL A 31 4.79 -9.36 -31.76
CA VAL A 31 3.41 -9.56 -31.29
C VAL A 31 2.35 -8.86 -32.15
N ALA A 32 2.70 -7.76 -32.82
CA ALA A 32 1.78 -7.03 -33.70
C ALA A 32 1.31 -7.88 -34.90
N ALA A 33 2.15 -8.81 -35.37
CA ALA A 33 1.81 -9.73 -36.45
C ALA A 33 0.84 -10.84 -36.02
N LEU A 34 0.64 -11.05 -34.71
CA LEU A 34 -0.23 -12.09 -34.19
C LEU A 34 -1.71 -11.72 -34.40
N SER A 35 -2.38 -12.51 -35.24
CA SER A 35 -3.84 -12.49 -35.40
C SER A 35 -4.38 -13.92 -35.40
N MET A 36 -5.66 -14.09 -35.04
CA MET A 36 -6.30 -15.42 -35.06
C MET A 36 -6.22 -16.07 -36.45
N ARG A 37 -6.26 -15.27 -37.52
CA ARG A 37 -6.12 -15.74 -38.90
C ARG A 37 -4.69 -16.17 -39.23
N ALA A 38 -3.69 -15.38 -38.84
CA ALA A 38 -2.28 -15.73 -39.03
C ALA A 38 -1.92 -17.02 -38.27
N LEU A 39 -2.40 -17.14 -37.04
CA LEU A 39 -2.21 -18.32 -36.19
C LEU A 39 -2.88 -19.57 -36.77
N ALA A 40 -4.13 -19.46 -37.25
CA ALA A 40 -4.84 -20.56 -37.89
C ALA A 40 -4.13 -21.02 -39.18
N GLY A 41 -3.63 -20.07 -39.97
CA GLY A 41 -2.84 -20.33 -41.17
C GLY A 41 -1.58 -21.15 -40.89
N ARG A 42 -0.82 -20.79 -39.84
CA ARG A 42 0.36 -21.57 -39.40
C ARG A 42 0.00 -22.97 -38.93
N LEU A 43 -1.11 -23.10 -38.21
CA LEU A 43 -1.58 -24.38 -37.68
C LEU A 43 -2.25 -25.28 -38.74
N GLY A 44 -2.52 -24.75 -39.95
CA GLY A 44 -3.17 -25.47 -41.04
C GLY A 44 -4.64 -25.82 -40.76
N VAL A 45 -5.32 -25.01 -39.95
CA VAL A 45 -6.72 -25.16 -39.52
C VAL A 45 -7.54 -23.91 -39.85
N GLU A 46 -8.85 -24.01 -39.76
CA GLU A 46 -9.73 -22.83 -39.86
C GLU A 46 -9.73 -22.04 -38.55
N ALA A 47 -9.89 -20.71 -38.63
CA ALA A 47 -9.86 -19.84 -37.45
C ALA A 47 -10.91 -20.23 -36.40
N MET A 48 -12.08 -20.72 -36.83
CA MET A 48 -13.14 -21.22 -35.93
C MET A 48 -12.66 -22.39 -35.07
N SER A 49 -11.76 -23.23 -35.56
CA SER A 49 -11.21 -24.35 -34.79
C SER A 49 -10.43 -23.89 -33.57
N LEU A 50 -9.76 -22.73 -33.64
CA LEU A 50 -9.01 -22.17 -32.51
C LEU A 50 -9.95 -21.75 -31.36
N TYR A 51 -11.12 -21.19 -31.69
CA TYR A 51 -12.07 -20.68 -30.70
C TYR A 51 -12.67 -21.76 -29.79
N HIS A 52 -12.60 -23.04 -30.18
CA HIS A 52 -12.96 -24.16 -29.32
C HIS A 52 -11.96 -24.40 -28.18
N HIS A 53 -10.72 -23.91 -28.32
CA HIS A 53 -9.65 -24.08 -27.33
C HIS A 53 -9.30 -22.77 -26.60
N VAL A 54 -9.51 -21.62 -27.25
CA VAL A 54 -9.20 -20.30 -26.70
C VAL A 54 -10.32 -19.30 -27.04
N PRO A 55 -10.96 -18.65 -26.05
CA PRO A 55 -12.19 -17.89 -26.29
C PRO A 55 -12.00 -16.60 -27.10
N HIS A 56 -10.83 -15.97 -27.02
CA HIS A 56 -10.49 -14.73 -27.74
C HIS A 56 -8.97 -14.56 -27.87
N LYS A 57 -8.52 -13.56 -28.64
CA LYS A 57 -7.10 -13.26 -28.85
C LYS A 57 -6.37 -12.99 -27.53
N ASP A 58 -6.98 -12.25 -26.60
CA ASP A 58 -6.29 -11.91 -25.33
C ASP A 58 -6.03 -13.17 -24.48
N ALA A 59 -6.89 -14.19 -24.54
CA ALA A 59 -6.63 -15.46 -23.87
C ALA A 59 -5.44 -16.23 -24.47
N VAL A 60 -5.09 -15.97 -25.75
CA VAL A 60 -3.85 -16.47 -26.36
C VAL A 60 -2.66 -15.66 -25.84
N LEU A 61 -2.78 -14.33 -25.75
CA LEU A 61 -1.72 -13.46 -25.22
C LEU A 61 -1.39 -13.80 -23.76
N ASP A 62 -2.39 -13.96 -22.90
CA ASP A 62 -2.19 -14.36 -21.50
C ASP A 62 -1.52 -15.74 -21.41
N ALA A 63 -1.92 -16.69 -22.26
CA ALA A 63 -1.32 -18.01 -22.29
C ALA A 63 0.11 -18.02 -22.83
N MET A 64 0.44 -17.12 -23.76
CA MET A 64 1.81 -16.91 -24.24
C MET A 64 2.70 -16.34 -23.14
N VAL A 65 2.20 -15.37 -22.37
CA VAL A 65 2.91 -14.83 -21.21
C VAL A 65 3.16 -15.92 -20.16
N ASP A 66 2.14 -16.74 -19.87
CA ASP A 66 2.27 -17.85 -18.93
C ASP A 66 3.30 -18.90 -19.41
N ALA A 67 3.36 -19.17 -20.71
CA ALA A 67 4.40 -20.03 -21.30
C ALA A 67 5.82 -19.45 -21.15
N VAL A 68 5.97 -18.13 -21.24
CA VAL A 68 7.26 -17.45 -20.98
C VAL A 68 7.65 -17.58 -19.51
N PHE A 69 6.72 -17.45 -18.56
CA PHE A 69 7.00 -17.69 -17.14
C PHE A 69 7.44 -19.13 -16.86
N ALA A 70 6.95 -20.12 -17.61
CA ALA A 70 7.40 -21.51 -17.49
C ALA A 70 8.88 -21.72 -17.85
N GLU A 71 9.47 -20.82 -18.66
CA GLU A 71 10.91 -20.84 -18.99
C GLU A 71 11.77 -20.11 -17.96
N PHE A 72 11.19 -19.40 -16.99
CA PHE A 72 11.95 -18.74 -15.94
C PHE A 72 12.49 -19.78 -14.97
N HIS A 73 13.64 -19.48 -14.36
CA HIS A 73 14.09 -20.27 -13.21
C HIS A 73 13.16 -20.00 -12.04
N THR A 74 12.44 -21.03 -11.60
CA THR A 74 11.59 -21.00 -10.40
C THR A 74 12.48 -21.13 -9.15
N PRO A 75 12.52 -20.10 -8.27
CA PRO A 75 13.31 -20.16 -7.05
C PRO A 75 12.89 -21.31 -6.14
N VAL A 76 13.85 -21.90 -5.43
CA VAL A 76 13.55 -22.97 -4.45
C VAL A 76 13.56 -22.39 -3.03
N PRO A 77 12.41 -22.36 -2.32
CA PRO A 77 12.37 -21.94 -0.92
C PRO A 77 13.30 -22.77 -0.02
N GLY A 78 13.95 -22.11 0.94
CA GLY A 78 14.91 -22.73 1.86
C GLY A 78 16.35 -22.84 1.32
N ARG A 79 16.62 -22.46 0.08
CA ARG A 79 17.99 -22.26 -0.45
C ARG A 79 18.45 -20.81 -0.26
N SER A 80 19.68 -20.50 -0.67
CA SER A 80 20.21 -19.14 -0.65
C SER A 80 19.34 -18.22 -1.51
N TRP A 81 18.55 -17.36 -0.87
CA TRP A 81 17.66 -16.43 -1.57
C TRP A 81 18.40 -15.57 -2.58
N ARG A 82 19.62 -15.14 -2.23
CA ARG A 82 20.44 -14.28 -3.09
C ARG A 82 20.81 -15.01 -4.38
N GLU A 83 21.27 -16.26 -4.27
CA GLU A 83 21.63 -17.07 -5.43
C GLU A 83 20.41 -17.42 -6.29
N GLU A 84 19.30 -17.79 -5.65
CA GLU A 84 18.06 -18.17 -6.35
C GLU A 84 17.44 -16.98 -7.09
N LEU A 85 17.38 -15.79 -6.48
CA LEU A 85 16.89 -14.58 -7.13
C LEU A 85 17.84 -14.06 -8.21
N ARG A 86 19.16 -14.14 -7.99
CA ARG A 86 20.15 -13.82 -9.02
C ARG A 86 19.96 -14.71 -10.24
N ARG A 87 19.90 -16.03 -10.02
CA ARG A 87 19.69 -17.01 -11.09
C ARG A 87 18.36 -16.79 -11.81
N ARG A 88 17.29 -16.54 -11.06
CA ARG A 88 15.97 -16.18 -11.62
C ARG A 88 16.06 -14.99 -12.56
N SER A 89 16.74 -13.92 -12.16
CA SER A 89 16.83 -12.70 -12.97
C SER A 89 17.73 -12.87 -14.19
N VAL A 90 18.84 -13.62 -14.08
CA VAL A 90 19.72 -13.94 -15.22
C VAL A 90 18.99 -14.79 -16.26
N VAL A 91 18.37 -15.91 -15.83
CA VAL A 91 17.58 -16.76 -16.72
C VAL A 91 16.39 -15.99 -17.28
N GLY A 92 15.74 -15.16 -16.47
CA GLY A 92 14.65 -14.28 -16.89
C GLY A 92 15.09 -13.34 -18.03
N ARG A 93 16.24 -12.68 -17.91
CA ARG A 93 16.80 -11.84 -18.98
C ARG A 93 17.08 -12.65 -20.25
N GLU A 94 17.73 -13.81 -20.15
CA GLU A 94 17.99 -14.68 -21.30
C GLU A 94 16.69 -15.08 -22.02
N THR A 95 15.65 -15.41 -21.25
CA THR A 95 14.32 -15.74 -21.77
C THR A 95 13.66 -14.52 -22.43
N LEU A 96 13.74 -13.34 -21.82
CA LEU A 96 13.16 -12.11 -22.39
C LEU A 96 13.91 -11.61 -23.63
N LEU A 97 15.20 -11.93 -23.78
CA LEU A 97 15.95 -11.69 -25.02
C LEU A 97 15.49 -12.59 -26.17
N ARG A 98 15.05 -13.84 -25.88
CA ARG A 98 14.43 -14.73 -26.87
C ARG A 98 13.01 -14.26 -27.23
N HIS A 99 12.25 -13.83 -26.23
CA HIS A 99 10.85 -13.42 -26.36
C HIS A 99 10.69 -11.90 -26.17
N ARG A 100 11.33 -11.11 -27.04
CA ARG A 100 11.41 -9.63 -26.91
C ARG A 100 10.05 -8.93 -26.76
N TRP A 101 8.99 -9.54 -27.27
CA TRP A 101 7.61 -9.04 -27.17
C TRP A 101 6.98 -9.19 -25.78
N ALA A 102 7.53 -10.03 -24.90
CA ALA A 102 6.90 -10.42 -23.65
C ALA A 102 6.86 -9.28 -22.62
N VAL A 103 7.92 -8.46 -22.52
CA VAL A 103 8.05 -7.39 -21.51
C VAL A 103 6.83 -6.46 -21.51
N GLY A 104 6.40 -6.00 -22.68
CA GLY A 104 5.24 -5.12 -22.80
C GLY A 104 3.89 -5.80 -22.50
N LEU A 105 3.78 -7.11 -22.73
CA LEU A 105 2.56 -7.86 -22.40
C LEU A 105 2.47 -8.19 -20.91
N MET A 106 3.60 -8.52 -20.27
CA MET A 106 3.68 -8.84 -18.84
C MET A 106 3.17 -7.68 -17.95
N ASP A 107 3.50 -6.44 -18.31
CA ASP A 107 3.04 -5.23 -17.59
C ASP A 107 1.52 -4.96 -17.77
N SER A 108 0.94 -5.45 -18.86
CA SER A 108 -0.46 -5.20 -19.24
C SER A 108 -1.43 -6.35 -18.90
N SER A 109 -0.92 -7.52 -18.48
CA SER A 109 -1.76 -8.70 -18.23
C SER A 109 -2.61 -8.53 -16.97
N ARG A 110 -3.89 -8.88 -17.08
CA ARG A 110 -4.88 -8.76 -16.00
C ARG A 110 -5.24 -10.10 -15.36
N SER A 111 -4.74 -11.20 -15.91
CA SER A 111 -5.12 -12.56 -15.55
C SER A 111 -3.87 -13.46 -15.54
N PRO A 112 -3.10 -13.49 -14.43
CA PRO A 112 -1.91 -14.33 -14.36
C PRO A 112 -2.31 -15.81 -14.46
N GLY A 113 -1.61 -16.56 -15.31
CA GLY A 113 -1.78 -18.00 -15.43
C GLY A 113 -1.07 -18.77 -14.30
N PRO A 114 -1.23 -20.10 -14.25
CA PRO A 114 -0.67 -20.95 -13.20
C PRO A 114 0.85 -20.87 -13.07
N GLU A 115 1.59 -20.80 -14.18
CA GLU A 115 3.06 -20.74 -14.17
C GLU A 115 3.53 -19.39 -13.62
N ALA A 116 2.87 -18.31 -14.03
CA ALA A 116 3.11 -16.99 -13.45
C ALA A 116 2.85 -16.99 -11.93
N VAL A 117 1.72 -17.53 -11.46
CA VAL A 117 1.41 -17.59 -10.02
C VAL A 117 2.42 -18.44 -9.26
N ALA A 118 2.78 -19.63 -9.79
CA ALA A 118 3.76 -20.51 -9.17
C ALA A 118 5.15 -19.85 -9.07
N HIS A 119 5.56 -19.15 -10.13
CA HIS A 119 6.80 -18.38 -10.16
C HIS A 119 6.83 -17.29 -9.07
N HIS A 120 5.76 -16.51 -8.96
CA HIS A 120 5.64 -15.47 -7.93
C HIS A 120 5.63 -16.06 -6.52
N ASP A 121 4.84 -17.11 -6.28
CA ASP A 121 4.80 -17.80 -4.98
C ASP A 121 6.18 -18.34 -4.58
N ALA A 122 6.93 -18.91 -5.53
CA ALA A 122 8.28 -19.39 -5.31
C ALA A 122 9.26 -18.26 -4.92
N VAL A 123 9.21 -17.12 -5.60
CA VAL A 123 10.02 -15.92 -5.26
C VAL A 123 9.69 -15.44 -3.84
N LEU A 124 8.40 -15.27 -3.54
CA LEU A 124 7.91 -14.83 -2.23
C LEU A 124 8.32 -15.85 -1.14
N GLY A 125 8.16 -17.14 -1.41
CA GLY A 125 8.55 -18.23 -0.51
C GLY A 125 10.05 -18.26 -0.24
N CYS A 126 10.88 -18.01 -1.25
CA CYS A 126 12.34 -17.94 -1.12
C CYS A 126 12.77 -16.80 -0.18
N LEU A 127 12.18 -15.61 -0.35
CA LEU A 127 12.41 -14.47 0.55
C LEU A 127 11.88 -14.73 1.97
N ARG A 128 10.66 -15.27 2.11
CA ARG A 128 10.07 -15.56 3.42
C ARG A 128 10.85 -16.61 4.21
N THR A 129 11.31 -17.66 3.54
CA THR A 129 12.14 -18.70 4.16
C THR A 129 13.54 -18.19 4.54
N ALA A 130 14.03 -17.15 3.88
CA ALA A 130 15.27 -16.46 4.22
C ALA A 130 15.16 -15.44 5.37
N GLY A 131 13.98 -15.27 5.97
CA GLY A 131 13.78 -14.43 7.15
C GLY A 131 13.30 -13.01 6.87
N PHE A 132 13.05 -12.65 5.61
CA PHE A 132 12.45 -11.36 5.28
C PHE A 132 11.04 -11.27 5.86
N SER A 133 10.68 -10.12 6.45
CA SER A 133 9.28 -9.82 6.84
C SER A 133 8.36 -9.79 5.60
N LEU A 134 7.04 -9.89 5.76
CA LEU A 134 6.12 -9.87 4.61
C LEU A 134 6.23 -8.55 3.82
N ALA A 135 6.35 -7.43 4.53
CA ALA A 135 6.58 -6.12 3.92
C ALA A 135 7.93 -6.06 3.19
N ALA A 136 9.00 -6.53 3.83
CA ALA A 136 10.33 -6.61 3.21
C ALA A 136 10.34 -7.53 1.98
N THR A 137 9.62 -8.66 2.03
CA THR A 137 9.41 -9.55 0.89
C THR A 137 8.71 -8.82 -0.26
N GLY A 138 7.65 -8.04 0.02
CA GLY A 138 6.97 -7.24 -1.00
C GLY A 138 7.88 -6.18 -1.64
N HIS A 139 8.68 -5.48 -0.83
CA HIS A 139 9.65 -4.51 -1.34
C HIS A 139 10.75 -5.16 -2.16
N ALA A 140 11.32 -6.27 -1.68
CA ALA A 140 12.33 -7.03 -2.41
C ALA A 140 11.79 -7.56 -3.73
N PHE A 141 10.59 -8.13 -3.73
CA PHE A 141 9.90 -8.60 -4.92
C PHE A 141 9.74 -7.49 -5.96
N ALA A 142 9.16 -6.36 -5.55
CA ALA A 142 8.95 -5.21 -6.44
C ALA A 142 10.26 -4.63 -6.99
N LEU A 143 11.30 -4.54 -6.15
CA LEU A 143 12.59 -3.97 -6.55
C LEU A 143 13.33 -4.84 -7.56
N VAL A 144 13.35 -6.17 -7.34
CA VAL A 144 14.01 -7.11 -8.26
C VAL A 144 13.28 -7.17 -9.61
N ASP A 145 11.94 -7.15 -9.61
CA ASP A 145 11.15 -7.15 -10.85
C ASP A 145 11.24 -5.82 -11.61
N ALA A 146 11.19 -4.69 -10.90
CA ALA A 146 11.38 -3.38 -11.51
C ALA A 146 12.76 -3.27 -12.18
N HIS A 147 13.79 -3.82 -11.55
CA HIS A 147 15.12 -3.90 -12.13
C HIS A 147 15.14 -4.76 -13.40
N LEU A 148 14.65 -6.01 -13.34
CA LEU A 148 14.65 -6.92 -14.50
C LEU A 148 13.86 -6.33 -15.68
N TYR A 149 12.60 -5.95 -15.46
CA TYR A 149 11.75 -5.49 -16.56
C TYR A 149 12.17 -4.11 -17.07
N GLY A 150 12.59 -3.21 -16.18
CA GLY A 150 13.09 -1.89 -16.55
C GLY A 150 14.38 -1.97 -17.37
N PHE A 151 15.32 -2.82 -16.95
CA PHE A 151 16.56 -3.05 -17.70
C PHE A 151 16.26 -3.64 -19.09
N MET A 152 15.38 -4.65 -19.15
CA MET A 152 15.00 -5.27 -20.42
C MET A 152 14.31 -4.27 -21.36
N LEU A 153 13.46 -3.39 -20.84
CA LEU A 153 12.84 -2.34 -21.66
C LEU A 153 13.88 -1.41 -22.28
N GLN A 154 14.91 -1.01 -21.52
CA GLN A 154 15.98 -0.16 -22.02
C GLN A 154 16.87 -0.89 -23.04
N GLU A 155 17.28 -2.11 -22.73
CA GLU A 155 18.15 -2.91 -23.58
C GLU A 155 17.48 -3.24 -24.93
N LEU A 156 16.19 -3.56 -24.93
CA LEU A 156 15.44 -3.85 -26.16
C LEU A 156 15.08 -2.60 -26.96
N ALA A 157 15.16 -1.41 -26.35
CA ALA A 157 14.88 -0.13 -27.01
C ALA A 157 16.13 0.55 -27.58
N LEU A 158 17.32 -0.04 -27.40
CA LEU A 158 18.55 0.51 -27.96
C LEU A 158 18.47 0.57 -29.50
N PRO A 159 18.82 1.72 -30.12
CA PRO A 159 18.72 1.90 -31.56
C PRO A 159 19.92 1.31 -32.33
N PHE A 160 20.68 0.40 -31.72
CA PHE A 160 21.87 -0.22 -32.30
C PHE A 160 22.01 -1.64 -31.78
N ASP A 161 22.44 -2.55 -32.65
CA ASP A 161 22.68 -3.96 -32.31
C ASP A 161 24.17 -4.27 -32.06
N ASP A 162 25.09 -3.41 -32.54
CA ASP A 162 26.53 -3.59 -32.39
C ASP A 162 27.33 -2.30 -32.17
N GLN A 163 28.63 -2.47 -31.92
CA GLN A 163 29.55 -1.36 -31.65
C GLN A 163 29.83 -0.47 -32.87
N ALA A 164 29.68 -1.00 -34.09
CA ALA A 164 29.89 -0.23 -35.30
C ALA A 164 28.73 0.74 -35.52
N GLU A 165 27.49 0.31 -35.30
CA GLU A 165 26.30 1.16 -35.32
C GLU A 165 26.34 2.22 -34.22
N LEU A 166 26.75 1.85 -33.00
CA LEU A 166 26.93 2.79 -31.89
C LEU A 166 27.96 3.89 -32.20
N ALA A 167 29.09 3.52 -32.82
CA ALA A 167 30.12 4.48 -33.21
C ALA A 167 29.65 5.46 -34.30
N VAL A 168 28.78 5.02 -35.22
CA VAL A 168 28.16 5.89 -36.22
C VAL A 168 27.22 6.90 -35.54
N ILE A 169 26.34 6.44 -34.64
CA ILE A 169 25.43 7.30 -33.87
C ILE A 169 26.20 8.34 -33.05
N GLU A 170 27.34 7.97 -32.45
CA GLU A 170 28.17 8.94 -31.71
C GLU A 170 28.76 10.00 -32.64
N SER A 171 29.29 9.63 -33.81
CA SER A 171 29.89 10.59 -34.74
C SER A 171 28.89 11.66 -35.23
N GLU A 172 27.59 11.35 -35.18
CA GLU A 172 26.50 12.27 -35.48
C GLU A 172 26.09 13.14 -34.27
N ILE A 173 26.31 12.68 -33.04
CA ILE A 173 25.86 13.33 -31.80
C ILE A 173 26.98 14.15 -31.13
N VAL A 174 28.21 13.62 -31.07
CA VAL A 174 29.35 14.17 -30.32
C VAL A 174 30.34 14.84 -31.28
N ASP A 175 29.84 15.85 -32.00
CA ASP A 175 30.71 16.77 -32.72
C ASP A 175 31.52 17.66 -31.75
N GLU A 176 32.41 18.50 -32.29
CA GLU A 176 33.29 19.34 -31.48
C GLU A 176 32.50 20.35 -30.60
N ALA A 177 31.31 20.77 -31.03
CA ALA A 177 30.45 21.68 -30.27
C ALA A 177 29.75 20.96 -29.11
N THR A 178 29.21 19.76 -29.34
CA THR A 178 28.63 18.91 -28.29
C THR A 178 29.71 18.51 -27.28
N ALA A 179 30.90 18.15 -27.75
CA ALA A 179 32.01 17.76 -26.88
C ALA A 179 32.40 18.88 -25.90
N ALA A 180 32.40 20.13 -26.36
CA ALA A 180 32.69 21.29 -25.52
C ALA A 180 31.53 21.64 -24.56
N ALA A 181 30.28 21.47 -24.99
CA ALA A 181 29.10 21.83 -24.20
C ALA A 181 28.72 20.78 -23.14
N PHE A 182 29.01 19.49 -23.38
CA PHE A 182 28.59 18.37 -22.54
C PHE A 182 29.79 17.47 -22.17
N PRO A 183 30.70 17.95 -21.32
CA PRO A 183 31.97 17.26 -21.04
C PRO A 183 31.78 15.87 -20.41
N HIS A 184 30.84 15.71 -19.47
CA HIS A 184 30.61 14.42 -18.80
C HIS A 184 29.99 13.36 -19.70
N PHE A 185 29.07 13.76 -20.60
CA PHE A 185 28.50 12.84 -21.58
C PHE A 185 29.58 12.34 -22.55
N THR A 186 30.43 13.27 -22.99
CA THR A 186 31.54 13.00 -23.90
C THR A 186 32.60 12.08 -23.27
N GLU A 187 32.96 12.34 -22.01
CA GLU A 187 33.86 11.49 -21.22
C GLU A 187 33.31 10.06 -21.11
N PHE A 188 32.06 9.92 -20.65
CA PHE A 188 31.44 8.60 -20.51
C PHE A 188 31.33 7.85 -21.85
N ALA A 189 30.93 8.54 -22.91
CA ALA A 189 30.83 7.95 -24.24
C ALA A 189 32.19 7.40 -24.71
N ARG A 190 33.25 8.23 -24.64
CA ARG A 190 34.58 7.88 -25.19
C ARG A 190 35.35 6.90 -24.32
N GLU A 191 35.28 7.06 -23.00
CA GLU A 191 36.11 6.29 -22.07
C GLU A 191 35.45 4.98 -21.60
N HIS A 192 34.11 4.88 -21.70
CA HIS A 192 33.36 3.68 -21.29
C HIS A 192 32.56 3.07 -22.44
N ALA A 193 31.54 3.76 -22.94
CA ALA A 193 30.52 3.16 -23.82
C ALA A 193 31.06 2.76 -25.22
N LEU A 194 32.07 3.44 -25.74
CA LEU A 194 32.67 3.15 -27.06
C LEU A 194 33.92 2.26 -26.98
N ARG A 195 34.29 1.78 -25.79
CA ARG A 195 35.43 0.89 -25.65
C ARG A 195 35.13 -0.45 -26.33
N PRO A 196 36.11 -1.04 -27.04
CA PRO A 196 35.95 -2.38 -27.58
C PRO A 196 35.57 -3.38 -26.48
N GLY A 197 34.50 -4.15 -26.71
CA GLY A 197 33.95 -5.10 -25.74
C GLY A 197 32.88 -4.56 -24.80
N TRP A 198 32.58 -3.25 -24.81
CA TRP A 198 31.42 -2.71 -24.12
C TRP A 198 30.10 -3.19 -24.75
N SER A 199 29.17 -3.61 -23.92
CA SER A 199 27.78 -3.82 -24.27
C SER A 199 26.90 -3.35 -23.11
N PHE A 200 25.77 -2.70 -23.40
CA PHE A 200 24.84 -2.29 -22.36
C PHE A 200 24.39 -3.49 -21.50
N GLY A 201 24.15 -4.64 -22.13
CA GLY A 201 23.77 -5.88 -21.46
C GLY A 201 24.77 -6.40 -20.42
N ALA A 202 26.06 -6.04 -20.52
CA ALA A 202 27.07 -6.40 -19.52
C ALA A 202 26.82 -5.72 -18.16
N GLU A 203 26.10 -4.59 -18.14
CA GLU A 203 25.76 -3.88 -16.91
C GLU A 203 24.68 -4.61 -16.08
N PHE A 204 23.95 -5.57 -16.67
CA PHE A 204 22.82 -6.24 -16.01
C PHE A 204 23.23 -6.95 -14.73
N GLU A 205 24.23 -7.83 -14.79
CA GLU A 205 24.62 -8.62 -13.61
C GLU A 205 25.24 -7.74 -12.52
N VAL A 206 26.02 -6.71 -12.90
CA VAL A 206 26.61 -5.76 -11.95
C VAL A 206 25.51 -4.99 -11.20
N THR A 207 24.55 -4.45 -11.95
CA THR A 207 23.44 -3.68 -11.36
C THR A 207 22.45 -4.56 -10.60
N LEU A 208 22.24 -5.80 -11.04
CA LEU A 208 21.48 -6.82 -10.29
C LEU A 208 22.15 -7.15 -8.95
N ASP A 209 23.48 -7.32 -8.92
CA ASP A 209 24.19 -7.59 -7.68
C ASP A 209 24.06 -6.42 -6.69
N LEU A 210 24.10 -5.17 -7.16
CA LEU A 210 23.82 -3.97 -6.35
C LEU A 210 22.37 -3.95 -5.82
N VAL A 211 21.40 -4.34 -6.65
CA VAL A 211 20.00 -4.48 -6.21
C VAL A 211 19.87 -5.55 -5.14
N LEU A 212 20.53 -6.69 -5.29
CA LEU A 212 20.51 -7.76 -4.32
C LEU A 212 21.23 -7.38 -3.01
N ASP A 213 22.27 -6.54 -3.06
CA ASP A 213 22.88 -5.95 -1.86
C ASP A 213 21.89 -5.03 -1.11
N ALA A 214 21.16 -4.18 -1.84
CA ALA A 214 20.12 -3.35 -1.24
C ALA A 214 19.00 -4.19 -0.62
N VAL A 215 18.59 -5.27 -1.30
CA VAL A 215 17.63 -6.24 -0.78
C VAL A 215 18.16 -6.95 0.48
N ALA A 216 19.45 -7.27 0.54
CA ALA A 216 20.04 -7.88 1.74
C ALA A 216 19.94 -6.95 2.96
N GLY A 217 20.00 -5.63 2.76
CA GLY A 217 19.77 -4.64 3.81
C GLY A 217 18.31 -4.56 4.31
N LEU A 218 17.36 -5.25 3.64
CA LEU A 218 15.99 -5.41 4.13
C LEU A 218 15.85 -6.62 5.10
N VAL A 219 16.91 -7.41 5.25
CA VAL A 219 17.03 -8.49 6.23
C VAL A 219 17.74 -7.95 7.45
N ASP A 220 17.00 -7.48 8.45
CA ASP A 220 17.63 -7.10 9.72
C ASP A 220 17.87 -8.30 10.64
N GLU A 221 19.05 -8.26 11.26
CA GLU A 221 19.60 -9.14 12.30
C GLU A 221 18.81 -9.11 13.63
N PRO A 222 19.02 -10.10 14.53
CA PRO A 222 18.05 -10.53 15.54
C PRO A 222 17.91 -9.58 16.74
N ALA A 223 16.67 -9.21 17.06
CA ALA A 223 16.30 -9.05 18.47
C ALA A 223 16.39 -10.43 19.14
N ALA A 224 17.43 -10.63 19.95
CA ALA A 224 17.77 -11.89 20.59
C ALA A 224 16.59 -12.59 21.29
N SER A 225 16.24 -13.77 20.76
CA SER A 225 15.78 -15.00 21.42
C SER A 225 14.92 -14.89 22.70
N ALA A 226 13.66 -15.30 22.55
CA ALA A 226 13.14 -16.41 23.36
C ALA A 226 12.23 -17.30 22.50
N ALA A 227 12.62 -18.57 22.35
CA ALA A 227 11.90 -19.60 21.62
C ALA A 227 10.55 -19.95 22.27
N GLY A 228 9.54 -20.25 21.44
CA GLY A 228 8.36 -21.00 21.84
C GLY A 228 7.18 -20.86 20.88
N SER A 229 7.01 -21.82 19.94
CA SER A 229 5.78 -22.03 19.14
C SER A 229 5.36 -20.82 18.25
N PRO A 230 4.43 -20.93 17.27
CA PRO A 230 4.12 -19.77 16.44
C PRO A 230 3.64 -18.66 17.37
N PRO A 231 4.07 -17.38 17.20
CA PRO A 231 3.50 -16.36 18.04
C PRO A 231 2.01 -16.41 17.74
N GLY A 232 1.22 -16.56 18.79
CA GLY A 232 -0.18 -16.18 18.73
C GLY A 232 -0.29 -14.75 18.22
N PRO A 233 -1.52 -14.22 18.05
CA PRO A 233 -1.69 -12.79 17.83
C PRO A 233 -0.73 -12.02 18.76
N PRO A 234 -0.05 -10.95 18.28
CA PRO A 234 0.86 -10.16 19.11
C PRO A 234 0.17 -9.93 20.46
N PRO A 235 0.91 -9.98 21.59
CA PRO A 235 0.29 -9.85 22.90
C PRO A 235 -0.68 -8.67 22.81
N PRO A 236 -1.96 -8.89 23.13
CA PRO A 236 -2.96 -7.83 23.01
C PRO A 236 -2.39 -6.60 23.70
N ILE A 237 -2.72 -5.41 23.20
CA ILE A 237 -2.37 -4.18 23.90
C ILE A 237 -2.65 -4.41 25.38
N GLU A 238 -1.64 -4.23 26.24
CA GLU A 238 -1.77 -4.58 27.65
C GLU A 238 -2.73 -3.56 28.30
N VAL A 239 -4.02 -3.87 28.23
CA VAL A 239 -5.07 -3.08 28.84
C VAL A 239 -5.01 -3.40 30.33
N THR A 240 -4.33 -2.54 31.08
CA THR A 240 -4.19 -2.67 32.53
C THR A 240 -5.39 -2.11 33.28
N VAL A 241 -6.11 -1.16 32.66
CA VAL A 241 -7.36 -0.58 33.16
C VAL A 241 -8.34 -0.40 32.00
N PRO A 242 -9.67 -0.46 32.23
CA PRO A 242 -10.63 -0.26 31.18
C PRO A 242 -10.56 1.15 30.57
N VAL A 243 -10.58 1.22 29.24
CA VAL A 243 -10.58 2.47 28.48
C VAL A 243 -11.65 2.45 27.39
N LEU A 244 -12.19 3.60 27.07
CA LEU A 244 -13.22 3.76 26.04
C LEU A 244 -12.69 4.67 24.94
N GLY A 245 -12.73 4.22 23.69
CA GLY A 245 -12.55 5.09 22.54
C GLY A 245 -13.89 5.41 21.89
N VAL A 246 -14.09 6.67 21.51
CA VAL A 246 -15.38 7.16 21.04
C VAL A 246 -15.25 7.89 19.72
N ASP A 247 -16.20 7.62 18.81
CA ASP A 247 -16.37 8.35 17.55
C ASP A 247 -17.83 8.77 17.34
N GLY A 248 -18.02 9.85 16.59
CA GLY A 248 -19.33 10.40 16.25
C GLY A 248 -20.02 9.61 15.15
N CYS A 249 -21.25 9.15 15.40
CA CYS A 249 -22.05 8.42 14.41
C CYS A 249 -23.45 9.04 14.23
N ARG A 250 -24.25 8.51 13.32
CA ARG A 250 -25.62 9.01 13.06
C ARG A 250 -26.56 8.78 14.24
N ALA A 251 -26.30 7.76 15.07
CA ALA A 251 -27.08 7.47 16.28
C ALA A 251 -26.69 8.33 17.49
N GLY A 252 -25.70 9.21 17.36
CA GLY A 252 -25.06 9.87 18.51
C GLY A 252 -23.59 9.48 18.54
N TRP A 253 -23.19 8.63 19.45
CA TRP A 253 -21.81 8.24 19.67
C TRP A 253 -21.67 6.72 19.67
N VAL A 254 -20.63 6.23 19.03
CA VAL A 254 -20.22 4.82 19.11
C VAL A 254 -18.94 4.72 19.92
N GLY A 255 -18.93 3.81 20.89
CA GLY A 255 -17.82 3.56 21.78
C GLY A 255 -17.25 2.15 21.59
N ALA A 256 -15.94 2.03 21.53
CA ALA A 256 -15.21 0.77 21.63
C ALA A 256 -14.57 0.67 23.02
N LEU A 257 -15.13 -0.19 23.87
CA LEU A 257 -14.61 -0.45 25.21
C LEU A 257 -13.56 -1.56 25.16
N LEU A 258 -12.36 -1.24 25.64
CA LEU A 258 -11.29 -2.19 25.87
C LEU A 258 -11.20 -2.49 27.38
N GLU A 259 -11.27 -3.77 27.74
CA GLU A 259 -11.25 -4.22 29.14
C GLU A 259 -10.09 -5.19 29.36
N PRO A 260 -9.43 -5.18 30.53
CA PRO A 260 -8.39 -6.14 30.87
C PRO A 260 -8.88 -7.58 30.69
N GLY A 261 -8.18 -8.37 29.88
CA GLY A 261 -8.48 -9.78 29.64
C GLY A 261 -9.70 -10.05 28.75
N ALA A 262 -10.42 -9.02 28.26
CA ALA A 262 -11.51 -9.23 27.31
C ALA A 262 -10.97 -9.68 25.94
N PRO A 263 -11.63 -10.64 25.27
CA PRO A 263 -11.11 -11.23 24.03
C PRO A 263 -11.23 -10.32 22.80
N ARG A 264 -12.03 -9.25 22.90
CA ARG A 264 -12.25 -8.27 21.82
C ARG A 264 -12.93 -7.00 22.37
N PRO A 265 -12.89 -5.88 21.63
CA PRO A 265 -13.59 -4.65 22.02
C PRO A 265 -15.12 -4.86 22.10
N ARG A 266 -15.75 -4.32 23.14
CA ARG A 266 -17.21 -4.27 23.27
C ARG A 266 -17.72 -2.95 22.68
N VAL A 267 -18.62 -3.04 21.70
CA VAL A 267 -19.23 -1.87 21.05
C VAL A 267 -20.45 -1.41 21.84
N VAL A 268 -20.51 -0.12 22.17
CA VAL A 268 -21.60 0.53 22.89
C VAL A 268 -22.04 1.75 22.09
N VAL A 269 -23.33 2.09 22.09
CA VAL A 269 -23.87 3.24 21.34
C VAL A 269 -24.86 4.00 22.21
N ALA A 270 -24.78 5.32 22.21
CA ALA A 270 -25.74 6.17 22.91
C ALA A 270 -25.96 7.51 22.17
N PRO A 271 -27.12 8.17 22.35
CA PRO A 271 -27.41 9.47 21.78
C PRO A 271 -26.42 10.59 22.16
N THR A 272 -25.96 10.59 23.41
CA THR A 272 -25.05 11.62 23.96
C THR A 272 -23.78 10.99 24.53
N ILE A 273 -22.70 11.78 24.63
CA ILE A 273 -21.41 11.35 25.18
C ILE A 273 -21.54 11.00 26.66
N VAL A 274 -22.38 11.76 27.39
CA VAL A 274 -22.66 11.52 28.80
C VAL A 274 -23.37 10.18 28.98
N GLU A 275 -24.45 9.94 28.23
CA GLU A 275 -25.17 8.66 28.27
C GLU A 275 -24.28 7.48 27.87
N LEU A 276 -23.40 7.66 26.88
CA LEU A 276 -22.47 6.61 26.45
C LEU A 276 -21.53 6.20 27.59
N VAL A 277 -20.91 7.19 28.25
CA VAL A 277 -19.96 6.96 29.33
C VAL A 277 -20.66 6.43 30.58
N GLU A 278 -21.85 6.94 30.90
CA GLU A 278 -22.67 6.43 32.00
C GLU A 278 -23.06 4.95 31.78
N ALA A 279 -23.53 4.59 30.59
CA ALA A 279 -23.90 3.21 30.25
C ALA A 279 -22.70 2.24 30.38
N VAL A 280 -21.49 2.68 30.01
CA VAL A 280 -20.27 1.88 30.23
C VAL A 280 -19.97 1.76 31.73
N ARG A 281 -20.09 2.87 32.48
CA ARG A 281 -19.79 2.94 33.92
C ARG A 281 -20.73 2.13 34.80
N GLU A 282 -21.93 1.80 34.33
CA GLU A 282 -22.83 0.88 35.03
C GLU A 282 -22.21 -0.51 35.24
N SER A 283 -21.29 -0.93 34.35
CA SER A 283 -20.69 -2.27 34.38
C SER A 283 -19.16 -2.30 34.50
N THR A 284 -18.49 -1.18 34.21
CA THR A 284 -17.03 -1.14 34.08
C THR A 284 -16.46 0.19 34.60
N ASP A 285 -15.42 0.16 35.46
CA ASP A 285 -14.72 1.37 35.93
C ASP A 285 -13.78 1.93 34.85
N VAL A 286 -14.35 2.55 33.82
CA VAL A 286 -13.57 3.21 32.76
C VAL A 286 -12.81 4.41 33.31
N ARG A 287 -11.50 4.45 33.06
CA ARG A 287 -10.60 5.48 33.61
C ARG A 287 -10.30 6.59 32.62
N VAL A 288 -10.18 6.22 31.35
CA VAL A 288 -9.77 7.10 30.26
C VAL A 288 -10.75 6.97 29.10
N VAL A 289 -11.20 8.11 28.59
CA VAL A 289 -12.07 8.21 27.42
C VAL A 289 -11.35 9.00 26.34
N GLY A 290 -10.95 8.33 25.26
CA GLY A 290 -10.48 9.00 24.04
C GLY A 290 -11.66 9.36 23.14
N ILE A 291 -11.60 10.53 22.48
CA ILE A 291 -12.67 11.00 21.58
C ILE A 291 -12.06 11.63 20.33
N ASP A 292 -12.63 11.31 19.16
CA ASP A 292 -12.33 12.01 17.89
C ASP A 292 -13.11 13.33 17.76
N ILE A 293 -12.85 14.25 18.68
CA ILE A 293 -13.36 15.63 18.64
C ILE A 293 -12.33 16.58 19.26
N PRO A 294 -12.14 17.80 18.69
CA PRO A 294 -11.31 18.83 19.29
C PRO A 294 -11.67 19.18 20.74
N ILE A 295 -10.67 19.17 21.61
CA ILE A 295 -10.72 19.59 23.02
C ILE A 295 -9.81 20.81 23.22
N GLY A 296 -10.33 21.84 23.90
CA GLY A 296 -9.65 23.13 24.04
C GLY A 296 -9.77 23.95 22.75
N LEU A 297 -10.86 24.72 22.66
CA LEU A 297 -11.19 25.53 21.48
C LEU A 297 -10.49 26.90 21.56
N PRO A 298 -9.86 27.36 20.47
CA PRO A 298 -9.11 28.61 20.48
C PRO A 298 -10.03 29.84 20.57
N ASP A 299 -9.52 30.91 21.15
CA ASP A 299 -10.23 32.19 21.23
C ASP A 299 -10.14 32.96 19.92
N SER A 300 -8.92 33.09 19.38
CA SER A 300 -8.63 33.93 18.21
C SER A 300 -7.51 33.44 17.30
N THR A 301 -7.06 32.19 17.46
CA THR A 301 -5.98 31.63 16.62
C THR A 301 -6.40 30.31 16.01
N THR A 302 -5.58 29.79 15.08
CA THR A 302 -5.63 28.36 14.74
C THR A 302 -4.93 27.55 15.82
N ARG A 303 -5.31 26.28 16.00
CA ARG A 303 -4.68 25.36 16.96
C ARG A 303 -3.37 24.81 16.42
N GLN A 304 -2.34 24.77 17.27
CA GLN A 304 -1.09 24.06 16.99
C GLN A 304 -1.34 22.55 16.91
N ALA A 305 -2.26 22.01 17.70
CA ALA A 305 -2.64 20.59 17.66
C ALA A 305 -3.03 20.14 16.25
N ASP A 306 -3.93 20.86 15.59
CA ASP A 306 -4.37 20.57 14.22
C ASP A 306 -3.18 20.62 13.23
N ALA A 307 -2.29 21.60 13.38
CA ALA A 307 -1.13 21.77 12.51
C ALA A 307 -0.13 20.61 12.64
N LEU A 308 0.16 20.18 13.87
CA LEU A 308 1.07 19.06 14.13
C LEU A 308 0.47 17.72 13.72
N ALA A 309 -0.83 17.51 13.91
CA ALA A 309 -1.51 16.31 13.41
C ALA A 309 -1.45 16.20 11.88
N ARG A 310 -1.55 17.32 11.15
CA ARG A 310 -1.33 17.32 9.69
C ARG A 310 0.09 16.95 9.29
N GLN A 311 1.08 17.45 10.03
CA GLN A 311 2.49 17.12 9.79
C GLN A 311 2.76 15.64 10.04
N ALA A 312 2.07 15.02 11.01
CA ALA A 312 2.13 13.58 11.27
C ALA A 312 1.46 12.71 10.18
N LEU A 313 0.75 13.32 9.22
CA LEU A 313 0.01 12.63 8.16
C LEU A 313 0.44 13.06 6.75
N PRO A 314 1.70 12.78 6.33
CA PRO A 314 2.17 13.12 5.00
C PRO A 314 1.31 12.45 3.92
N GLY A 315 0.84 13.23 2.94
CA GLY A 315 -0.08 12.77 1.90
C GLY A 315 -1.54 12.61 2.35
N LYS A 316 -1.85 12.84 3.62
CA LYS A 316 -3.20 12.79 4.20
C LYS A 316 -3.56 13.98 5.10
N ALA A 317 -2.84 15.10 5.00
CA ALA A 317 -3.11 16.30 5.81
C ALA A 317 -4.56 16.82 5.74
N SER A 318 -5.31 16.52 4.66
CA SER A 318 -6.72 16.88 4.52
C SER A 318 -7.68 16.09 5.40
N SER A 319 -7.24 15.00 6.04
CA SER A 319 -8.09 14.25 7.00
C SER A 319 -8.28 14.99 8.32
N VAL A 320 -7.37 15.91 8.65
CA VAL A 320 -7.44 16.76 9.86
C VAL A 320 -8.12 18.07 9.47
N PHE A 321 -9.37 18.25 9.92
CA PHE A 321 -10.07 19.52 9.70
C PHE A 321 -9.50 20.63 10.60
N THR A 322 -9.70 21.89 10.21
CA THR A 322 -9.30 23.03 11.06
C THR A 322 -10.38 23.29 12.10
N THR A 323 -10.00 23.21 13.37
CA THR A 323 -10.87 23.57 14.49
C THR A 323 -11.17 25.06 14.45
N LEU A 324 -12.44 25.41 14.61
CA LEU A 324 -12.88 26.81 14.62
C LEU A 324 -12.68 27.44 15.99
N THR A 325 -12.68 28.77 16.03
CA THR A 325 -12.74 29.51 17.30
C THR A 325 -14.01 29.19 18.08
N ARG A 326 -13.95 29.30 19.41
CA ARG A 326 -15.11 29.10 20.29
C ARG A 326 -16.31 29.95 19.87
N ALA A 327 -16.06 31.22 19.56
CA ALA A 327 -17.10 32.15 19.12
C ALA A 327 -17.76 31.70 17.80
N ALA A 328 -17.00 31.11 16.88
CA ALA A 328 -17.55 30.60 15.62
C ALA A 328 -18.44 29.36 15.82
N TYR A 329 -18.09 28.45 16.73
CA TYR A 329 -19.00 27.35 17.10
C TYR A 329 -20.26 27.86 17.82
N GLY A 330 -20.17 28.96 18.57
CA GLY A 330 -21.33 29.58 19.22
C GLY A 330 -22.29 30.33 18.28
N ALA A 331 -21.92 30.54 17.00
CA ALA A 331 -22.75 31.27 16.05
C ALA A 331 -24.04 30.50 15.70
N GLU A 332 -25.06 31.25 15.28
CA GLU A 332 -26.38 30.73 14.91
C GLU A 332 -26.36 29.88 13.63
N ASP A 333 -25.60 30.34 12.63
CA ASP A 333 -25.47 29.67 11.35
C ASP A 333 -24.02 29.71 10.83
N ARG A 334 -23.78 29.00 9.73
CA ARG A 334 -22.45 28.88 9.12
C ARG A 334 -21.93 30.21 8.57
N ALA A 335 -22.80 31.11 8.12
CA ALA A 335 -22.39 32.40 7.56
C ALA A 335 -21.90 33.34 8.68
N ALA A 336 -22.63 33.40 9.78
CA ALA A 336 -22.22 34.09 11.00
C ALA A 336 -20.93 33.48 11.58
N ALA A 337 -20.82 32.14 11.59
CA ALA A 337 -19.61 31.45 12.00
C ALA A 337 -18.40 31.83 11.13
N ASP A 338 -18.57 31.87 9.79
CA ASP A 338 -17.51 32.25 8.85
C ASP A 338 -17.04 33.69 9.06
N ALA A 339 -17.99 34.63 9.22
CA ALA A 339 -17.67 36.03 9.48
C ALA A 339 -16.85 36.20 10.77
N VAL A 340 -17.29 35.57 11.87
CA VAL A 340 -16.60 35.64 13.16
C VAL A 340 -15.25 34.93 13.11
N ASN A 341 -15.18 33.72 12.53
CA ASN A 341 -13.94 32.95 12.51
C ASN A 341 -12.86 33.60 11.66
N ARG A 342 -13.22 34.21 10.52
CA ARG A 342 -12.26 34.97 9.69
C ARG A 342 -11.73 36.20 10.42
N SER A 343 -12.62 36.93 11.08
CA SER A 343 -12.24 38.12 11.85
C SER A 343 -11.23 37.77 12.96
N LEU A 344 -11.44 36.64 13.64
CA LEU A 344 -10.61 36.23 14.75
C LEU A 344 -9.31 35.53 14.32
N SER A 345 -9.42 34.49 13.48
CA SER A 345 -8.30 33.57 13.16
C SER A 345 -7.73 33.73 11.74
N GLY A 346 -8.35 34.56 10.89
CA GLY A 346 -8.04 34.67 9.47
C GLY A 346 -8.50 33.48 8.61
N GLN A 347 -9.08 32.43 9.21
CA GLN A 347 -9.50 31.22 8.50
C GLN A 347 -11.02 31.19 8.26
N GLY A 348 -11.41 30.68 7.10
CA GLY A 348 -12.81 30.41 6.76
C GLY A 348 -13.37 29.17 7.44
N VAL A 349 -14.69 29.05 7.47
CA VAL A 349 -15.42 27.92 8.05
C VAL A 349 -15.77 26.91 6.95
N GLY A 350 -15.10 25.76 6.98
CA GLY A 350 -15.43 24.62 6.13
C GLY A 350 -16.77 23.98 6.51
N ALA A 351 -17.49 23.44 5.51
CA ALA A 351 -18.79 22.78 5.74
C ALA A 351 -18.71 21.61 6.73
N GLN A 352 -17.64 20.79 6.64
CA GLN A 352 -17.42 19.66 7.54
C GLN A 352 -17.14 20.11 8.98
N ALA A 353 -16.31 21.14 9.18
CA ALA A 353 -15.99 21.66 10.51
C ALA A 353 -17.24 22.20 11.23
N PHE A 354 -18.13 22.89 10.51
CA PHE A 354 -19.38 23.38 11.09
C PHE A 354 -20.44 22.28 11.26
N ALA A 355 -20.45 21.24 10.41
CA ALA A 355 -21.38 20.11 10.55
C ALA A 355 -21.16 19.31 11.85
N LEU A 356 -19.96 19.37 12.43
CA LEU A 356 -19.62 18.74 13.71
C LEU A 356 -19.90 19.65 14.94
N ARG A 357 -20.40 20.88 14.72
CA ARG A 357 -20.61 21.90 15.77
C ARG A 357 -21.30 21.34 17.01
N ASP A 358 -22.44 20.66 16.84
CA ASP A 358 -23.26 20.25 17.98
C ASP A 358 -22.52 19.20 18.84
N LYS A 359 -21.79 18.28 18.21
CA LYS A 359 -20.93 17.30 18.91
C LYS A 359 -19.75 17.96 19.62
N ILE A 360 -19.12 18.95 18.98
CA ILE A 360 -18.01 19.70 19.56
C ILE A 360 -18.49 20.46 20.80
N LEU A 361 -19.61 21.17 20.71
CA LEU A 361 -20.19 21.89 21.84
C LEU A 361 -20.65 20.96 22.97
N GLU A 362 -21.17 19.77 22.62
CA GLU A 362 -21.53 18.73 23.60
C GLU A 362 -20.30 18.24 24.39
N VAL A 363 -19.22 17.87 23.69
CA VAL A 363 -17.97 17.43 24.34
C VAL A 363 -17.33 18.57 25.12
N ASP A 364 -17.31 19.79 24.57
CA ASP A 364 -16.78 20.98 25.22
C ASP A 364 -17.51 21.30 26.54
N ALA A 365 -18.85 21.22 26.54
CA ALA A 365 -19.65 21.37 27.75
C ALA A 365 -19.39 20.26 28.77
N TRP A 366 -19.24 19.01 28.31
CA TRP A 366 -18.94 17.88 29.18
C TRP A 366 -17.56 17.98 29.81
N VAL A 367 -16.51 18.29 29.05
CA VAL A 367 -15.14 18.48 29.60
C VAL A 367 -15.11 19.60 30.64
N ARG A 368 -15.84 20.71 30.40
CA ARG A 368 -15.98 21.81 31.37
C ARG A 368 -16.67 21.40 32.66
N SER A 369 -17.56 20.40 32.62
CA SER A 369 -18.21 19.86 33.83
C SER A 369 -17.25 19.04 34.70
N ARG A 370 -16.00 18.85 34.24
CA ARG A 370 -14.93 18.11 34.94
C ARG A 370 -15.37 16.68 35.30
N PRO A 371 -15.61 15.82 34.30
CA PRO A 371 -16.03 14.46 34.55
C PRO A 371 -14.95 13.70 35.34
N THR A 372 -15.36 12.64 36.04
CA THR A 372 -14.44 11.85 36.87
C THR A 372 -13.49 10.96 36.07
N VAL A 373 -13.64 10.92 34.75
CA VAL A 373 -12.77 10.19 33.82
C VAL A 373 -11.77 11.16 33.19
N GLU A 374 -10.58 10.67 32.84
CA GLU A 374 -9.66 11.45 32.01
C GLU A 374 -10.18 11.47 30.57
N VAL A 375 -10.36 12.64 29.99
CA VAL A 375 -10.83 12.80 28.61
C VAL A 375 -9.68 13.25 27.73
N LEU A 376 -9.48 12.56 26.60
CA LEU A 376 -8.40 12.82 25.66
C LEU A 376 -8.98 13.10 24.27
N GLU A 377 -8.39 14.07 23.57
CA GLU A 377 -8.58 14.20 22.13
C GLU A 377 -7.62 13.24 21.42
N VAL A 378 -8.16 12.44 20.50
CA VAL A 378 -7.41 11.47 19.70
C VAL A 378 -7.89 11.54 18.26
N HIS A 379 -6.97 11.60 17.31
CA HIS A 379 -7.32 11.54 15.90
C HIS A 379 -7.12 10.11 15.35
N PRO A 380 -8.15 9.44 14.80
CA PRO A 380 -8.07 8.05 14.31
C PRO A 380 -6.99 7.86 13.24
N GLU A 381 -6.91 8.72 12.23
CA GLU A 381 -5.88 8.59 11.18
C GLU A 381 -4.45 8.73 11.72
N VAL A 382 -4.22 9.57 12.74
CA VAL A 382 -2.91 9.67 13.41
C VAL A 382 -2.63 8.37 14.15
N SER A 383 -3.62 7.82 14.86
CA SER A 383 -3.50 6.53 15.56
C SER A 383 -3.19 5.39 14.59
N PHE A 384 -3.90 5.30 13.46
CA PHE A 384 -3.64 4.32 12.41
C PHE A 384 -2.25 4.49 11.78
N ALA A 385 -1.81 5.73 11.56
CA ALA A 385 -0.46 6.00 11.07
C ALA A 385 0.60 5.56 12.09
N THR A 386 0.37 5.77 13.38
CA THR A 386 1.25 5.27 14.45
C THR A 386 1.30 3.74 14.46
N MET A 387 0.15 3.05 14.31
CA MET A 387 0.08 1.58 14.27
C MET A 387 0.83 1.00 13.06
N ALA A 388 0.61 1.57 11.88
CA ALA A 388 1.14 1.06 10.62
C ALA A 388 2.55 1.60 10.28
N GLY A 389 3.06 2.57 11.05
CA GLY A 389 4.31 3.27 10.77
C GLY A 389 4.22 4.31 9.64
N ALA A 390 3.08 4.41 8.95
CA ALA A 390 2.81 5.39 7.90
C ALA A 390 1.29 5.59 7.69
N PRO A 391 0.83 6.71 7.11
CA PRO A 391 -0.59 6.93 6.82
C PRO A 391 -1.19 5.86 5.90
N LEU A 392 -2.32 5.27 6.31
CA LEU A 392 -3.04 4.28 5.49
C LEU A 392 -3.61 4.94 4.24
N ARG A 393 -3.16 4.58 3.04
CA ARG A 393 -3.58 5.26 1.79
C ARG A 393 -5.04 5.05 1.39
N PRO A 394 -5.59 3.81 1.40
CA PRO A 394 -6.96 3.60 0.96
C PRO A 394 -7.98 4.36 1.81
N GLY A 395 -9.07 4.81 1.17
CA GLY A 395 -10.13 5.57 1.85
C GLY A 395 -10.91 4.70 2.85
N LYS A 396 -11.31 5.26 3.99
CA LYS A 396 -11.93 4.49 5.10
C LYS A 396 -13.21 3.74 4.74
N LYS A 397 -13.89 4.18 3.68
CA LYS A 397 -15.15 3.58 3.19
C LYS A 397 -14.95 2.53 2.09
N THR A 398 -13.73 2.30 1.61
CA THR A 398 -13.47 1.26 0.61
C THR A 398 -13.23 -0.10 1.29
N PRO A 399 -13.47 -1.23 0.60
CA PRO A 399 -13.14 -2.55 1.13
C PRO A 399 -11.67 -2.67 1.57
N ASP A 400 -10.75 -2.19 0.74
CA ASP A 400 -9.32 -2.20 1.04
C ASP A 400 -8.97 -1.31 2.24
N GLY A 401 -9.62 -0.15 2.38
CA GLY A 401 -9.41 0.74 3.51
C GLY A 401 -9.96 0.20 4.82
N ARG A 402 -11.05 -0.58 4.76
CA ARG A 402 -11.57 -1.33 5.91
C ARG A 402 -10.61 -2.45 6.30
N ALA A 403 -10.12 -3.22 5.33
CA ALA A 403 -9.17 -4.30 5.56
C ALA A 403 -7.86 -3.78 6.19
N ALA A 404 -7.29 -2.70 5.65
CA ALA A 404 -6.08 -2.09 6.16
C ALA A 404 -6.22 -1.60 7.62
N ARG A 405 -7.37 -1.02 7.99
CA ARG A 405 -7.64 -0.59 9.38
C ARG A 405 -7.78 -1.77 10.34
N LEU A 406 -8.44 -2.83 9.91
CA LEU A 406 -8.56 -4.07 10.69
C LEU A 406 -7.19 -4.74 10.90
N GLU A 407 -6.36 -4.75 9.86
CA GLU A 407 -5.00 -5.27 9.93
C GLU A 407 -4.13 -4.43 10.86
N ALA A 408 -4.18 -3.10 10.76
CA ALA A 408 -3.48 -2.19 11.65
C ALA A 408 -3.89 -2.38 13.12
N LEU A 409 -5.20 -2.51 13.40
CA LEU A 409 -5.71 -2.81 14.74
C LEU A 409 -5.21 -4.16 15.25
N ALA A 410 -5.28 -5.21 14.42
CA ALA A 410 -4.84 -6.54 14.80
C ALA A 410 -3.33 -6.60 15.08
N ALA A 411 -2.52 -5.95 14.24
CA ALA A 411 -1.08 -5.82 14.43
C ALA A 411 -0.75 -5.04 15.71
N ALA A 412 -1.59 -4.06 16.06
CA ALA A 412 -1.48 -3.27 17.27
C ALA A 412 -2.09 -3.94 18.52
N GLY A 413 -2.50 -5.21 18.41
CA GLY A 413 -3.03 -6.01 19.52
C GLY A 413 -4.49 -5.71 19.89
N VAL A 414 -5.26 -5.06 19.02
CA VAL A 414 -6.71 -4.83 19.18
C VAL A 414 -7.47 -5.84 18.32
N PRO A 415 -8.11 -6.86 18.92
CA PRO A 415 -8.86 -7.86 18.16
C PRO A 415 -10.06 -7.24 17.44
N ARG A 416 -10.53 -7.95 16.40
CA ARG A 416 -11.73 -7.53 15.65
C ARG A 416 -12.96 -7.43 16.57
N PRO A 417 -13.70 -6.31 16.58
CA PRO A 417 -14.96 -6.17 17.31
C PRO A 417 -16.00 -7.23 16.91
N SER A 418 -16.88 -7.61 17.85
CA SER A 418 -17.97 -8.57 17.58
C SER A 418 -18.96 -8.06 16.52
N VAL A 419 -19.17 -6.75 16.48
CA VAL A 419 -20.10 -6.08 15.58
C VAL A 419 -19.36 -4.90 14.95
N LEU A 420 -19.49 -4.75 13.63
CA LEU A 420 -18.93 -3.62 12.91
C LEU A 420 -20.00 -2.67 12.39
N GLU A 421 -21.25 -3.10 12.28
CA GLU A 421 -22.32 -2.32 11.67
C GLU A 421 -23.61 -2.54 12.46
N GLY A 422 -24.42 -1.49 12.58
CA GLY A 422 -25.69 -1.56 13.28
C GLY A 422 -26.61 -0.40 12.94
N ARG A 423 -27.71 -0.27 13.69
CA ARG A 423 -28.66 0.83 13.46
C ARG A 423 -28.00 2.16 13.86
N GLY A 424 -27.61 2.93 12.85
CA GLY A 424 -27.12 4.31 12.99
C GLY A 424 -25.62 4.45 13.21
N TYR A 425 -24.83 3.40 13.00
CA TYR A 425 -23.36 3.45 12.92
C TYR A 425 -22.85 2.46 11.86
N ALA A 426 -21.75 2.82 11.22
CA ALA A 426 -21.09 2.05 10.17
C ALA A 426 -19.75 1.47 10.64
N ALA A 427 -19.14 0.64 9.78
CA ALA A 427 -17.88 -0.01 10.06
C ALA A 427 -16.73 0.97 10.27
N ASP A 428 -16.70 2.09 9.54
CA ASP A 428 -15.68 3.12 9.73
C ASP A 428 -15.79 3.76 11.13
N ASP A 429 -17.00 4.09 11.59
CA ASP A 429 -17.21 4.67 12.93
C ASP A 429 -16.68 3.73 14.06
N VAL A 430 -16.94 2.42 13.94
CA VAL A 430 -16.47 1.43 14.93
C VAL A 430 -14.95 1.27 14.88
N LEU A 431 -14.34 1.28 13.69
CA LEU A 431 -12.90 1.13 13.54
C LEU A 431 -12.16 2.38 14.03
N ASP A 432 -12.71 3.57 13.76
CA ASP A 432 -12.18 4.84 14.27
C ASP A 432 -12.27 4.85 15.81
N ALA A 433 -13.41 4.45 16.39
CA ALA A 433 -13.55 4.28 17.85
C ALA A 433 -12.54 3.27 18.44
N CYS A 434 -12.24 2.16 17.74
CA CYS A 434 -11.21 1.21 18.18
C CYS A 434 -9.80 1.81 18.15
N ALA A 435 -9.48 2.59 17.12
CA ALA A 435 -8.19 3.27 17.04
C ALA A 435 -8.04 4.32 18.16
N VAL A 436 -9.11 5.04 18.46
CA VAL A 436 -9.17 5.95 19.60
C VAL A 436 -8.98 5.21 20.93
N ALA A 437 -9.60 4.04 21.10
CA ALA A 437 -9.48 3.23 22.31
C ALA A 437 -8.06 2.71 22.51
N TRP A 438 -7.37 2.34 21.42
CA TRP A 438 -5.98 1.92 21.46
C TRP A 438 -5.06 3.03 21.98
N THR A 439 -5.21 4.25 21.49
CA THR A 439 -4.43 5.40 21.97
C THR A 439 -4.75 5.72 23.43
N ALA A 440 -6.00 5.59 23.85
CA ALA A 440 -6.40 5.73 25.26
C ALA A 440 -5.73 4.66 26.15
N ALA A 441 -5.62 3.42 25.71
CA ALA A 441 -4.88 2.37 26.42
C ALA A 441 -3.38 2.66 26.46
N ARG A 442 -2.79 3.23 25.41
CA ARG A 442 -1.40 3.69 25.45
C ARG A 442 -1.19 4.84 26.42
N ARG A 443 -2.17 5.72 26.59
CA ARG A 443 -2.10 6.82 27.56
C ARG A 443 -1.98 6.30 29.00
N THR A 444 -2.70 5.25 29.36
CA THR A 444 -2.64 4.66 30.71
C THR A 444 -1.28 4.00 30.97
N ALA A 445 -0.65 3.46 29.93
CA ALA A 445 0.71 2.91 29.97
C ALA A 445 1.84 3.95 29.86
N GLY A 446 1.52 5.24 29.65
CA GLY A 446 2.52 6.30 29.44
C GLY A 446 3.25 6.22 28.08
N LEU A 447 2.63 5.55 27.09
CA LEU A 447 3.20 5.28 25.77
C LEU A 447 2.63 6.18 24.66
N SER A 448 1.60 6.99 24.94
CA SER A 448 1.04 7.91 23.95
C SER A 448 1.88 9.20 23.85
N ARG A 449 2.03 9.71 22.62
CA ARG A 449 2.66 11.00 22.35
C ARG A 449 1.58 12.09 22.35
N ARG A 450 2.00 13.34 22.55
CA ARG A 450 1.13 14.54 22.57
C ARG A 450 1.54 15.51 21.47
N LEU A 451 0.55 16.10 20.81
CA LEU A 451 0.73 17.05 19.72
C LEU A 451 -0.16 18.29 19.98
N PRO A 452 0.38 19.40 20.51
CA PRO A 452 1.77 19.63 20.95
C PRO A 452 2.10 19.03 22.33
N ASP A 453 3.39 18.94 22.63
CA ASP A 453 3.94 18.67 23.96
C ASP A 453 4.95 19.76 24.35
N PRO A 454 4.67 20.63 25.34
CA PRO A 454 3.48 20.65 26.18
C PRO A 454 2.20 21.06 25.42
N PRO A 455 1.00 20.69 25.93
CA PRO A 455 -0.28 21.13 25.35
C PRO A 455 -0.42 22.65 25.27
N GLU A 456 -1.09 23.15 24.24
CA GLU A 456 -1.49 24.56 24.18
C GLU A 456 -2.69 24.81 25.10
N VAL A 457 -2.81 26.00 25.67
CA VAL A 457 -3.89 26.35 26.60
C VAL A 457 -4.44 27.72 26.22
N PHE A 458 -5.76 27.81 26.12
CA PHE A 458 -6.50 29.03 25.77
C PHE A 458 -7.16 29.66 27.00
N SER A 459 -8.03 30.66 26.80
CA SER A 459 -8.70 31.38 27.89
C SER A 459 -9.55 30.49 28.81
N ASP A 460 -9.97 29.32 28.34
CA ASP A 460 -10.77 28.37 29.11
C ASP A 460 -9.96 27.47 30.05
N GLY A 461 -8.62 27.51 29.96
CA GLY A 461 -7.73 26.71 30.78
C GLY A 461 -7.75 25.21 30.45
N ILE A 462 -8.40 24.79 29.35
CA ILE A 462 -8.45 23.38 28.93
C ILE A 462 -7.23 23.10 28.05
N PRO A 463 -6.40 22.10 28.38
CA PRO A 463 -5.27 21.69 27.54
C PRO A 463 -5.75 21.17 26.17
N ALA A 464 -5.26 21.78 25.10
CA ALA A 464 -5.47 21.35 23.73
C ALA A 464 -4.24 20.56 23.24
N THR A 465 -4.44 19.27 22.97
CA THR A 465 -3.42 18.38 22.42
C THR A 465 -4.08 17.15 21.82
N ILE A 466 -3.55 16.66 20.70
CA ILE A 466 -3.95 15.38 20.11
C ILE A 466 -3.01 14.29 20.63
N HIS A 467 -3.59 13.22 21.17
CA HIS A 467 -2.86 12.04 21.59
C HIS A 467 -2.68 11.06 20.42
N ALA A 468 -1.49 10.43 20.33
CA ALA A 468 -1.08 9.56 19.24
C ALA A 468 -0.30 8.30 19.68
#